data_AF-S9RNV4-F1
#
_entry.id   AF-S9RNV4-F1
#
_cell.length_a   1.000
_cell.length_b   1.000
_cell.length_c   1.000
_cell.angle_alpha   90.00
_cell.angle_beta   90.00
_cell.angle_gamma   90.00
#
_symmetry.space_group_name_H-M   'P 1'
#
loop_
_entity.id
_entity.type
_entity.pdbx_description
1 polymer ?
#
loop_
_entity_poly.entity_id
_entity_poly.type
_entity_poly.pdbx_seq_one_letter_code
_entity_poly.pdbx_strand_id
1 'polypeptide(L)'
;MMRFSVVPENAHLWGRLVVEELYPEHFSWTQPETDSPVFHRTTNEVGPGYRLNHRGMLECPKCETFQAVQIRWPQAAFWQWTVEGHTLIARNRTHAEEILAYLRETPRPPHRKPGLRELPAPLLKKRASSIACRRMERTLEAA
;
A
#
# COMPACT_ATOMS: atom_id res chain seq x y z
N MET A 1 -20.75 0.65 16.59
CA MET A 1 -20.22 -0.73 16.73
C MET A 1 -20.76 -1.53 15.54
N MET A 2 -19.99 -1.65 14.45
CA MET A 2 -20.43 -2.45 13.29
C MET A 2 -20.16 -3.92 13.60
N ARG A 3 -21.23 -4.67 13.90
CA ARG A 3 -21.21 -6.13 13.87
C ARG A 3 -21.38 -6.52 12.41
N PHE A 4 -20.36 -7.11 11.80
CA PHE A 4 -20.56 -7.78 10.52
C PHE A 4 -21.48 -8.99 10.80
N SER A 5 -22.69 -8.96 10.25
CA SER A 5 -23.69 -10.02 10.43
C SER A 5 -23.29 -11.33 9.75
N VAL A 6 -22.32 -11.26 8.83
CA VAL A 6 -21.78 -12.37 8.06
C VAL A 6 -20.28 -12.14 7.91
N VAL A 7 -19.47 -13.04 8.47
CA VAL A 7 -18.03 -13.11 8.16
C VAL A 7 -17.92 -13.92 6.87
N PRO A 8 -17.26 -13.41 5.80
CA PRO A 8 -17.05 -14.17 4.57
C PRO A 8 -16.38 -15.53 4.84
N GLU A 9 -16.62 -16.52 3.97
CA GLU A 9 -16.11 -17.90 4.16
C GLU A 9 -14.58 -17.96 4.33
N ASN A 10 -13.86 -17.06 3.65
CA ASN A 10 -12.40 -16.94 3.72
C ASN A 10 -11.97 -15.72 4.55
N ALA A 11 -12.66 -15.46 5.66
CA ALA A 11 -12.34 -14.32 6.52
C ALA A 11 -12.11 -14.68 7.99
N HIS A 12 -11.16 -13.97 8.59
CA HIS A 12 -10.65 -14.17 9.94
C HIS A 12 -10.75 -12.88 10.74
N LEU A 13 -10.90 -12.99 12.06
CA LEU A 13 -10.81 -11.84 12.95
C LEU A 13 -9.41 -11.75 13.55
N TRP A 14 -8.81 -10.57 13.46
CA TRP A 14 -7.57 -10.24 14.17
C TRP A 14 -7.78 -8.95 14.97
N GLY A 15 -8.03 -9.12 16.27
CA GLY A 15 -8.49 -8.04 17.14
C GLY A 15 -9.83 -7.47 16.66
N ARG A 16 -9.81 -6.23 16.13
CA ARG A 16 -11.00 -5.56 15.57
C ARG A 16 -11.02 -5.52 14.04
N LEU A 17 -10.10 -6.20 13.39
CA LEU A 17 -9.98 -6.22 11.93
C LEU A 17 -10.55 -7.52 11.39
N VAL A 18 -11.22 -7.42 10.25
CA VAL A 18 -11.59 -8.55 9.41
C VAL A 18 -10.47 -8.70 8.37
N VAL A 19 -9.86 -9.87 8.33
CA VAL A 19 -8.87 -10.27 7.34
C VAL A 19 -9.60 -11.14 6.33
N GLU A 20 -9.49 -10.81 5.05
CA GLU A 20 -10.09 -11.59 3.95
C GLU A 20 -8.97 -12.18 3.10
N GLU A 21 -9.04 -13.47 2.82
CA GLU A 21 -8.11 -14.17 1.95
C GLU A 21 -8.63 -14.13 0.51
N LEU A 22 -7.93 -13.37 -0.35
CA LEU A 22 -8.29 -13.28 -1.76
C LEU A 22 -7.87 -14.51 -2.59
N TYR A 23 -6.83 -15.22 -2.13
CA TYR A 23 -6.25 -16.40 -2.79
C TYR A 23 -5.89 -17.45 -1.73
N PRO A 24 -6.88 -18.01 -0.99
CA PRO A 24 -6.64 -18.92 0.13
C PRO A 24 -5.85 -20.17 -0.24
N GLU A 25 -5.96 -20.64 -1.49
CA GLU A 25 -5.23 -21.77 -2.06
C GLU A 25 -3.73 -21.51 -2.23
N HIS A 26 -3.32 -20.24 -2.28
CA HIS A 26 -1.92 -19.83 -2.44
C HIS A 26 -1.35 -19.16 -1.19
N PHE A 27 -2.18 -18.43 -0.45
CA PHE A 27 -1.78 -17.60 0.68
C PHE A 27 -2.75 -17.76 1.84
N SER A 28 -2.68 -18.89 2.52
CA SER A 28 -3.50 -19.13 3.70
C SER A 28 -3.10 -18.18 4.85
N TRP A 29 -4.09 -17.62 5.54
CA TRP A 29 -3.91 -16.73 6.68
C TRP A 29 -3.29 -17.49 7.85
N THR A 30 -2.35 -16.84 8.52
CA THR A 30 -1.80 -17.27 9.80
C THR A 30 -1.71 -16.05 10.68
N GLN A 31 -2.41 -16.08 11.82
CA GLN A 31 -2.38 -14.97 12.75
C GLN A 31 -0.95 -14.81 13.30
N PRO A 32 -0.37 -13.59 13.24
CA PRO A 32 0.91 -13.32 13.89
C PRO A 32 0.83 -13.49 15.41
N GLU A 33 1.98 -13.78 16.05
CA GLU A 33 2.13 -13.91 17.51
C GLU A 33 2.05 -12.54 18.23
N THR A 34 0.95 -11.83 18.03
CA THR A 34 0.64 -10.53 18.62
C THR A 34 -0.82 -10.44 19.00
N ASP A 35 -1.10 -10.00 20.23
CA ASP A 35 -2.46 -9.83 20.76
C ASP A 35 -3.26 -8.71 20.08
N SER A 36 -2.59 -7.84 19.33
CA SER A 36 -3.19 -6.72 18.61
C SER A 36 -2.60 -6.59 17.20
N PRO A 37 -3.36 -6.05 16.22
CA PRO A 37 -2.87 -5.90 14.87
C PRO A 37 -1.58 -5.07 14.75
N VAL A 38 -0.49 -5.72 14.37
CA VAL A 38 0.81 -5.09 14.07
C VAL A 38 1.13 -5.26 12.60
N PHE A 39 1.26 -4.15 11.87
CA PHE A 39 1.50 -4.18 10.43
C PHE A 39 2.93 -3.80 10.08
N HIS A 40 3.66 -4.71 9.44
CA HIS A 40 4.95 -4.43 8.83
C HIS A 40 4.76 -3.88 7.42
N ARG A 41 5.48 -2.82 7.10
CA ARG A 41 5.29 -2.01 5.88
C ARG A 41 6.47 -2.12 4.92
N THR A 42 7.65 -2.41 5.44
CA THR A 42 8.91 -2.58 4.72
C THR A 42 9.46 -3.97 5.00
N THR A 43 10.26 -4.55 4.10
CA THR A 43 10.83 -5.91 4.32
C THR A 43 11.78 -6.00 5.51
N ASN A 44 12.26 -4.87 6.03
CA ASN A 44 13.30 -4.81 7.07
C ASN A 44 12.73 -4.80 8.49
N GLU A 45 11.42 -4.63 8.65
CA GLU A 45 10.78 -4.75 9.97
C GLU A 45 10.83 -6.19 10.47
N VAL A 46 11.35 -6.33 11.69
CA VAL A 46 11.60 -7.59 12.41
C VAL A 46 10.62 -7.70 13.58
N GLY A 47 10.20 -8.93 13.88
CA GLY A 47 9.29 -9.24 14.99
C GLY A 47 7.99 -9.89 14.53
N PRO A 48 7.07 -10.15 15.45
CA PRO A 48 5.75 -10.68 15.12
C PRO A 48 4.86 -9.57 14.55
N GLY A 49 4.20 -9.85 13.42
CA GLY A 49 3.32 -8.91 12.73
C GLY A 49 2.95 -9.37 11.32
N TYR A 50 1.94 -8.72 10.73
CA TYR A 50 1.51 -9.01 9.37
C TYR A 50 2.18 -8.05 8.38
N ARG A 51 2.84 -8.60 7.35
CA ARG A 51 3.51 -7.79 6.33
C ARG A 51 2.53 -7.40 5.22
N LEU A 52 2.28 -6.11 5.06
CA LEU A 52 1.35 -5.61 4.04
C LEU A 52 1.97 -5.72 2.64
N ASN A 53 1.12 -6.06 1.66
CA ASN A 53 1.46 -6.07 0.23
C ASN A 53 2.73 -6.85 -0.16
N HIS A 54 3.19 -7.80 0.66
CA HIS A 54 4.46 -8.52 0.43
C HIS A 54 4.32 -9.80 -0.39
N ARG A 55 3.08 -10.18 -0.69
CA ARG A 55 2.70 -11.34 -1.51
C ARG A 55 1.64 -10.88 -2.49
N GLY A 56 1.60 -11.50 -3.66
CA GLY A 56 0.58 -11.26 -4.67
C GLY A 56 0.56 -12.38 -5.70
N MET A 57 -0.39 -12.31 -6.61
CA MET A 57 -0.49 -13.20 -7.77
C MET A 57 -0.06 -12.44 -9.01
N LEU A 58 0.77 -13.07 -9.84
CA LEU A 58 1.11 -12.58 -11.17
C LEU A 58 0.37 -13.42 -12.20
N GLU A 59 -0.42 -12.76 -13.04
CA GLU A 59 -1.13 -13.38 -14.15
C GLU A 59 -0.29 -13.23 -15.42
N CYS A 60 -0.06 -14.35 -16.12
CA CYS A 60 0.57 -14.30 -17.43
C CYS A 60 -0.49 -13.97 -18.50
N PRO A 61 -0.40 -12.84 -19.22
CA PRO A 61 -1.41 -12.47 -20.21
C PRO A 61 -1.42 -13.37 -21.46
N LYS A 62 -0.42 -14.25 -21.61
CA LYS A 62 -0.32 -15.17 -22.76
C LYS A 62 -0.95 -16.53 -22.51
N CYS A 63 -0.86 -17.03 -21.28
CA CYS A 63 -1.32 -18.38 -20.93
C CYS A 63 -2.28 -18.40 -19.75
N GLU A 64 -2.69 -17.24 -19.22
CA GLU A 64 -3.68 -17.06 -18.15
C GLU A 64 -3.34 -17.82 -16.86
N THR A 65 -2.08 -18.22 -16.70
CA THR A 65 -1.59 -18.91 -15.50
C THR A 65 -1.29 -17.90 -14.41
N PHE A 66 -1.75 -18.19 -13.20
CA PHE A 66 -1.44 -17.42 -12.00
C PHE A 66 -0.22 -18.01 -11.27
N GLN A 67 0.70 -17.14 -10.87
CA GLN A 67 1.86 -17.52 -10.08
C GLN A 67 1.94 -16.68 -8.80
N ALA A 68 2.11 -17.35 -7.66
CA ALA A 68 2.39 -16.69 -6.39
C ALA A 68 3.77 -16.01 -6.43
N VAL A 69 3.83 -14.73 -6.05
CA VAL A 69 5.07 -13.94 -6.04
C VAL A 69 5.27 -13.22 -4.70
N GLN A 70 6.53 -13.02 -4.33
CA GLN A 70 6.93 -12.19 -3.20
C GLN A 70 7.33 -10.79 -3.68
N ILE A 71 6.86 -9.77 -2.97
CA ILE A 71 7.06 -8.37 -3.31
C ILE A 71 7.97 -7.73 -2.26
N ARG A 72 9.12 -7.22 -2.69
CA ARG A 72 10.11 -6.57 -1.81
C ARG A 72 9.92 -5.06 -1.80
N TRP A 73 9.25 -4.52 -0.77
CA TRP A 73 9.06 -3.08 -0.62
C TRP A 73 10.21 -2.42 0.15
N PRO A 74 10.66 -1.21 -0.27
CA PRO A 74 10.11 -0.39 -1.34
C PRO A 74 10.65 -0.69 -2.75
N GLN A 75 11.61 -1.60 -2.91
CA GLN A 75 12.35 -1.83 -4.17
C GLN A 75 11.46 -2.23 -5.35
N ALA A 76 10.36 -2.93 -5.09
CA ALA A 76 9.39 -3.37 -6.08
C ALA A 76 8.35 -2.30 -6.46
N ALA A 77 8.46 -1.07 -5.94
CA ALA A 77 7.58 0.02 -6.34
C ALA A 77 7.77 0.39 -7.81
N PHE A 78 6.67 0.52 -8.54
CA PHE A 78 6.69 0.89 -9.96
C PHE A 78 7.30 2.28 -10.16
N TRP A 79 6.94 3.25 -9.31
CA TRP A 79 7.64 4.55 -9.26
C TRP A 79 8.17 4.86 -7.88
N GLN A 80 9.33 5.51 -7.89
CA GLN A 80 9.99 6.06 -6.71
C GLN A 80 10.55 7.44 -7.07
N TRP A 81 10.21 8.46 -6.27
CA TRP A 81 10.72 9.83 -6.45
C TRP A 81 11.39 10.31 -5.18
N THR A 82 12.63 10.79 -5.28
CA THR A 82 13.33 11.42 -4.15
C THR A 82 13.13 12.93 -4.17
N VAL A 83 12.34 13.49 -3.26
CA VAL A 83 12.05 14.93 -3.17
C VAL A 83 12.56 15.46 -1.83
N GLU A 84 13.46 16.45 -1.87
CA GLU A 84 14.06 17.05 -0.67
C GLU A 84 14.62 16.01 0.33
N GLY A 85 15.23 14.93 -0.17
CA GLY A 85 15.79 13.85 0.67
C GLY A 85 14.77 12.81 1.15
N HIS A 86 13.50 12.95 0.79
CA HIS A 86 12.44 11.99 1.14
C HIS A 86 11.98 11.19 -0.08
N THR A 87 11.86 9.88 0.09
CA THR A 87 11.37 8.99 -0.96
C THR A 87 9.85 8.91 -0.94
N LEU A 88 9.25 9.17 -2.09
CA LEU A 88 7.84 9.00 -2.38
C LEU A 88 7.68 7.76 -3.27
N ILE A 89 6.81 6.82 -2.89
CA ILE A 89 6.63 5.56 -3.60
C ILE A 89 5.20 5.41 -4.14
N ALA A 90 5.06 4.93 -5.37
CA ALA A 90 3.79 4.55 -5.95
C ALA A 90 3.83 3.10 -6.47
N ARG A 91 2.75 2.36 -6.24
CA ARG A 91 2.65 0.92 -6.48
C ARG A 91 2.28 0.63 -7.93
N ASN A 92 1.43 1.49 -8.49
CA ASN A 92 0.87 1.44 -9.84
C ASN A 92 0.34 2.83 -10.19
N ARG A 93 -0.18 3.00 -11.42
CA ARG A 93 -0.66 4.29 -11.96
C ARG A 93 -1.73 4.93 -11.08
N THR A 94 -2.75 4.14 -10.72
CA THR A 94 -3.82 4.60 -9.84
C THR A 94 -3.28 5.13 -8.51
N HIS A 95 -2.33 4.43 -7.89
CA HIS A 95 -1.73 4.91 -6.63
C HIS A 95 -0.97 6.22 -6.81
N ALA A 96 -0.24 6.39 -7.93
CA ALA A 96 0.46 7.63 -8.23
C ALA A 96 -0.52 8.80 -8.44
N GLU A 97 -1.62 8.56 -9.15
CA GLU A 97 -2.68 9.55 -9.39
C GLU A 97 -3.38 9.95 -8.09
N GLU A 98 -3.68 8.99 -7.20
CA GLU A 98 -4.25 9.29 -5.87
C GLU A 98 -3.30 10.15 -5.02
N ILE A 99 -1.99 9.85 -5.04
CA ILE A 99 -0.99 10.65 -4.35
C ILE A 99 -0.95 12.07 -4.94
N LEU A 100 -0.92 12.19 -6.28
CA LEU A 100 -0.85 13.47 -6.96
C LEU A 100 -2.08 14.34 -6.63
N ALA A 101 -3.28 13.75 -6.66
CA ALA A 101 -4.51 14.43 -6.29
C ALA A 101 -4.45 14.93 -4.84
N TYR A 102 -4.02 14.09 -3.90
CA TYR A 102 -3.91 14.46 -2.48
C TYR A 102 -2.87 15.55 -2.23
N LEU A 103 -1.73 15.54 -2.93
CA LEU A 103 -0.70 16.58 -2.79
C LEU A 103 -1.19 17.94 -3.30
N ARG A 104 -2.00 17.96 -4.36
CA ARG A 104 -2.60 19.17 -4.94
C ARG A 104 -3.74 19.76 -4.10
N GLU A 105 -4.49 18.90 -3.40
CA GLU A 105 -5.67 19.31 -2.64
C GLU A 105 -5.32 20.35 -1.56
N THR A 106 -6.07 21.46 -1.52
CA THR A 106 -5.88 22.55 -0.57
C THR A 106 -7.26 23.13 -0.17
N PRO A 107 -7.71 23.01 1.08
CA PRO A 107 -7.07 22.30 2.20
C PRO A 107 -7.14 20.77 2.05
N ARG A 108 -6.15 20.05 2.58
CA ARG A 108 -6.13 18.58 2.52
C ARG A 108 -7.10 17.98 3.54
N PRO A 109 -7.77 16.86 3.20
CA PRO A 109 -8.64 16.18 4.14
C PRO A 109 -7.82 15.66 5.35
N PRO A 110 -8.37 15.77 6.57
CA PRO A 110 -7.68 15.35 7.80
C PRO A 110 -7.50 13.82 7.85
N HIS A 111 -8.43 13.07 7.25
CA HIS A 111 -8.38 11.62 7.20
C HIS A 111 -7.79 11.15 5.88
N ARG A 112 -6.60 10.54 5.96
CA ARG A 112 -5.96 9.92 4.80
C ARG A 112 -6.54 8.54 4.55
N LYS A 113 -6.85 8.26 3.28
CA LYS A 113 -7.04 6.89 2.80
C LYS A 113 -5.85 6.03 3.24
N PRO A 114 -6.03 4.73 3.55
CA PRO A 114 -4.95 3.86 4.02
C PRO A 114 -3.67 3.92 3.15
N GLY A 115 -3.81 3.95 1.82
CA GLY A 115 -2.69 4.06 0.88
C GLY A 115 -1.91 5.38 0.94
N LEU A 116 -2.50 6.46 1.46
CA LEU A 116 -1.90 7.79 1.54
C LEU A 116 -1.31 8.10 2.93
N ARG A 117 -1.50 7.22 3.91
CA ARG A 117 -1.04 7.45 5.30
C ARG A 117 0.48 7.59 5.39
N GLU A 118 1.21 6.85 4.56
CA GLU A 118 2.67 6.78 4.58
C GLU A 118 3.36 7.89 3.81
N LEU A 119 2.61 8.86 3.27
CA LEU A 119 3.22 10.02 2.64
C LEU A 119 4.12 10.75 3.66
N PRO A 120 5.42 10.93 3.37
CA PRO A 120 6.33 11.59 4.28
C PRO A 120 5.78 12.98 4.63
N ALA A 121 5.57 13.23 5.93
CA ALA A 121 5.03 14.52 6.40
C ALA A 121 5.80 15.74 5.86
N PRO A 122 7.14 15.71 5.69
CA PRO A 122 7.88 16.80 5.05
C PRO A 122 7.42 17.11 3.62
N LEU A 123 7.00 16.11 2.85
CA LEU A 123 6.51 16.27 1.48
C LEU A 123 5.14 16.94 1.38
N LEU A 124 4.41 17.05 2.50
CA LEU A 124 3.11 17.71 2.55
C LEU A 124 3.25 19.23 2.71
N LYS A 125 4.45 19.73 3.01
CA LYS A 125 4.70 21.18 3.06
C LYS A 125 4.52 21.79 1.67
N LYS A 126 3.98 23.01 1.58
CA LYS A 126 3.61 23.66 0.30
C LYS A 126 4.70 23.60 -0.77
N ARG A 127 5.96 23.88 -0.39
CA ARG A 127 7.12 23.83 -1.29
C ARG A 127 7.46 22.41 -1.75
N ALA A 128 7.63 21.47 -0.81
CA ALA A 128 7.97 20.10 -1.13
C ALA A 128 6.87 19.43 -1.98
N SER A 129 5.61 19.72 -1.65
CA SER A 129 4.44 19.23 -2.38
C SER A 129 4.41 19.72 -3.82
N SER A 130 4.72 21.00 -4.08
CA SER A 130 4.74 21.51 -5.46
C SER A 130 5.87 20.92 -6.30
N ILE A 131 7.03 20.67 -5.68
CA ILE A 131 8.15 19.97 -6.32
C ILE A 131 7.78 18.52 -6.63
N ALA A 132 7.14 17.83 -5.69
CA ALA A 132 6.68 16.46 -5.86
C ALA A 132 5.65 16.36 -6.99
N CYS A 133 4.63 17.23 -7.01
CA CYS A 133 3.61 17.24 -8.07
C CYS A 133 4.24 17.39 -9.46
N ARG A 134 5.12 18.38 -9.66
CA ARG A 134 5.78 18.60 -10.96
C ARG A 134 6.57 17.39 -11.45
N ARG A 135 7.26 16.71 -10.54
CA ARG A 135 8.03 15.50 -10.89
C ARG A 135 7.12 14.32 -11.24
N MET A 136 6.05 14.12 -10.47
CA MET A 136 5.08 13.07 -10.71
C MET A 136 4.35 13.28 -12.04
N GLU A 137 3.88 14.50 -12.31
CA GLU A 137 3.22 14.89 -13.57
C GLU A 137 4.07 14.52 -14.78
N ARG A 138 5.32 15.00 -14.81
CA ARG A 138 6.25 14.69 -15.91
C ARG A 138 6.47 13.19 -16.09
N THR A 139 6.49 12.43 -15.00
CA THR A 139 6.68 10.97 -15.08
C THR A 139 5.43 10.26 -15.59
N LEU A 140 4.24 10.70 -15.15
CA LEU A 140 2.95 10.11 -15.55
C LEU A 140 2.53 10.48 -16.97
N GLU A 141 2.98 11.62 -17.48
CA GLU A 141 2.78 12.03 -18.88
C GLU A 141 3.66 11.22 -19.86
N ALA A 142 4.84 10.78 -19.41
CA ALA A 142 5.80 10.04 -20.23
C ALA A 142 5.60 8.51 -20.22
N ALA A 143 4.69 7.99 -19.40
CA ALA A 143 4.43 6.57 -19.19
C ALA A 143 3.03 6.18 -19.68
#